data_AF-W9WTQ0-F1
#
_entry.id   AF-W9WTQ0-F1
#
_cell.length_a   1.000
_cell.length_b   1.000
_cell.length_c   1.000
_cell.angle_alpha   90.00
_cell.angle_beta   90.00
_cell.angle_gamma   90.00
#
_symmetry.space_group_name_H-M   'P 1'
#
loop_
_entity.id
_entity.type
_entity.pdbx_description
1 polymer ?
#
loop_
_entity_poly.entity_id
_entity_poly.type
_entity_poly.pdbx_seq_one_letter_code
_entity_poly.pdbx_strand_id
1 'polypeptide(L)'
;DDLDLFFHCWIRPHCPACLSPSNPYPCSWCATSQTCVPNTIYPYPFGILSPLKSAEICPLAWRERWEMRARPFSCRCSSMTFVSVVVAVLTTLTSLYLIWASIRIARWAGRKWRKR
;
A
#
# COMPACT_ATOMS: atom_id res chain seq x y z
N ASP A 1 -20.02 -6.15 -15.75
CA ASP A 1 -21.02 -5.80 -14.73
C ASP A 1 -20.40 -5.18 -13.47
N ASP A 2 -20.03 -3.89 -13.52
CA ASP A 2 -19.49 -3.20 -12.33
C ASP A 2 -20.48 -3.16 -11.16
N LEU A 3 -21.77 -3.20 -11.47
CA LEU A 3 -22.85 -3.23 -10.50
C LEU A 3 -22.93 -4.57 -9.74
N ASP A 4 -22.69 -5.69 -10.43
CA ASP A 4 -22.63 -7.01 -9.78
C ASP A 4 -21.43 -7.09 -8.84
N LEU A 5 -20.27 -6.59 -9.27
CA LEU A 5 -19.09 -6.50 -8.42
C LEU A 5 -19.36 -5.65 -7.18
N PHE A 6 -20.04 -4.51 -7.35
CA PHE A 6 -20.46 -3.67 -6.23
C PHE A 6 -21.33 -4.45 -5.25
N PHE A 7 -22.40 -5.12 -5.70
CA PHE A 7 -23.27 -5.88 -4.79
C PHE A 7 -22.56 -7.03 -4.07
N HIS A 8 -21.64 -7.73 -4.75
CA HIS A 8 -20.85 -8.81 -4.14
C HIS A 8 -19.93 -8.33 -3.01
N CYS A 9 -19.35 -7.14 -3.17
CA CYS A 9 -18.56 -6.51 -2.11
C CYS A 9 -19.47 -5.91 -1.03
N TRP A 10 -20.44 -5.08 -1.42
CA TRP A 10 -21.27 -4.28 -0.52
C TRP A 10 -22.07 -5.11 0.49
N ILE A 11 -22.55 -6.29 0.10
CA ILE A 11 -23.35 -7.15 0.98
C ILE A 11 -22.54 -7.73 2.17
N ARG A 12 -21.22 -7.57 2.19
CA ARG A 12 -20.34 -8.14 3.23
C ARG A 12 -20.32 -7.23 4.46
N PRO A 13 -20.85 -7.68 5.62
CA PRO A 13 -21.12 -6.79 6.76
C PRO A 13 -19.89 -6.47 7.62
N HIS A 14 -18.81 -7.24 7.51
CA HIS A 14 -17.61 -7.04 8.32
C HIS A 14 -16.34 -7.35 7.55
N CYS A 15 -15.22 -6.78 8.02
CA CYS A 15 -13.93 -6.90 7.35
C CYS A 15 -13.51 -8.35 7.04
N PRO A 16 -13.60 -9.32 7.98
CA PRO A 16 -13.23 -10.71 7.67
C PRO A 16 -14.04 -11.35 6.54
N ALA A 17 -15.32 -10.99 6.37
CA ALA A 17 -16.16 -11.50 5.28
C ALA A 17 -15.81 -10.82 3.95
N CYS A 18 -15.57 -9.51 3.97
CA CYS A 18 -15.17 -8.74 2.80
C CYS A 18 -13.83 -9.24 2.23
N LEU A 19 -12.83 -9.40 3.10
CA LEU A 19 -11.46 -9.78 2.75
C LEU A 19 -11.20 -11.29 2.96
N SER A 20 -12.24 -12.12 3.05
CA SER A 20 -12.10 -13.58 3.24
C SER A 20 -11.43 -14.24 2.04
N PRO A 21 -10.46 -15.16 2.19
CA PRO A 21 -9.88 -15.91 1.08
C PRO A 21 -10.92 -16.58 0.15
N SER A 22 -12.10 -16.90 0.67
CA SER A 22 -13.23 -17.48 -0.09
C SER A 22 -13.93 -16.49 -1.03
N ASN A 23 -13.74 -15.18 -0.87
CA ASN A 23 -14.33 -14.18 -1.74
C ASN A 23 -13.40 -13.93 -2.95
N PRO A 24 -13.77 -14.33 -4.18
CA PRO A 24 -12.91 -14.20 -5.37
C PRO A 24 -12.85 -12.77 -5.91
N TYR A 25 -13.75 -11.89 -5.45
CA TYR A 25 -13.89 -10.54 -5.98
C TYR A 25 -12.85 -9.58 -5.39
N PRO A 26 -12.34 -8.62 -6.18
CA PRO A 26 -11.40 -7.61 -5.73
C PRO A 26 -12.12 -6.55 -4.88
N CYS A 27 -12.38 -6.88 -3.62
CA CYS A 27 -12.99 -5.97 -2.64
C CYS A 27 -11.94 -5.37 -1.70
N SER A 28 -12.26 -4.20 -1.16
CA SER A 28 -11.51 -3.53 -0.10
C SER A 28 -12.45 -3.12 1.04
N TRP A 29 -11.90 -2.99 2.24
CA TRP A 29 -12.64 -2.65 3.44
C TRP A 29 -12.26 -1.24 3.90
N CYS A 30 -13.24 -0.35 3.98
CA CYS A 30 -13.08 0.99 4.53
C CYS A 30 -13.36 0.93 6.04
N ALA A 31 -12.32 1.06 6.86
CA ALA A 31 -12.43 0.79 8.29
C ALA A 31 -13.25 1.85 9.05
N THR A 32 -13.25 3.10 8.59
CA THR A 32 -13.95 4.21 9.24
C THR A 32 -15.45 4.15 8.96
N SER A 33 -15.86 4.00 7.70
CA SER A 33 -17.26 3.81 7.31
C SER A 33 -17.83 2.43 7.63
N GLN A 34 -16.96 1.44 7.90
CA GLN A 34 -17.32 0.03 8.04
C GLN A 34 -18.03 -0.55 6.80
N THR A 35 -17.60 -0.14 5.61
CA THR A 35 -18.18 -0.60 4.33
C THR A 35 -17.19 -1.40 3.50
N CYS A 36 -17.70 -2.44 2.82
CA CYS A 36 -16.94 -3.19 1.83
C CYS A 36 -17.22 -2.62 0.43
N VAL A 37 -16.18 -2.21 -0.28
CA VAL A 37 -16.28 -1.52 -1.58
C VAL A 37 -15.47 -2.25 -2.65
N PRO A 38 -15.94 -2.24 -3.91
CA PRO A 38 -15.17 -2.80 -5.02
C PRO A 38 -13.89 -1.99 -5.26
N ASN A 39 -12.80 -2.69 -5.57
CA ASN A 39 -11.51 -2.06 -5.80
C ASN A 39 -10.82 -2.66 -7.03
N THR A 40 -11.01 -1.99 -8.16
CA THR A 40 -10.47 -2.36 -9.48
C THR A 40 -9.30 -1.47 -9.91
N ILE A 41 -8.85 -0.54 -9.06
CA ILE A 41 -7.82 0.44 -9.40
C ILE A 41 -6.47 -0.23 -9.61
N TYR A 42 -6.13 -1.17 -8.73
CA TYR A 42 -4.95 -2.00 -8.87
C TYR A 42 -5.36 -3.46 -9.03
N PRO A 43 -4.66 -4.22 -9.88
CA PRO A 43 -4.86 -5.66 -9.95
C PRO A 43 -4.50 -6.32 -8.62
N TYR A 44 -5.25 -7.36 -8.27
CA TYR A 44 -4.90 -8.22 -7.15
C TYR A 44 -3.46 -8.76 -7.34
N PRO A 45 -2.60 -8.78 -6.31
CA PRO A 45 -2.86 -8.52 -4.88
C PRO A 45 -2.53 -7.09 -4.40
N PHE A 46 -2.38 -6.11 -5.29
CA PHE A 46 -1.88 -4.77 -4.93
C PHE A 46 -2.98 -3.77 -4.55
N GLY A 47 -4.19 -4.24 -4.23
CA GLY A 47 -5.32 -3.38 -3.83
C GLY A 47 -5.02 -2.46 -2.64
N ILE A 48 -4.08 -2.81 -1.78
CA ILE A 48 -3.65 -1.97 -0.64
C ILE A 48 -2.98 -0.64 -1.06
N LEU A 49 -2.53 -0.53 -2.32
CA LEU A 49 -1.93 0.68 -2.87
C LEU A 49 -2.95 1.61 -3.53
N SER A 50 -4.21 1.19 -3.64
CA SER A 50 -5.29 1.95 -4.31
C SER A 50 -5.49 3.36 -3.79
N PRO A 51 -5.34 3.61 -2.47
CA PRO A 51 -5.29 4.96 -1.95
C PRO A 51 -4.36 5.87 -2.74
N LEU A 52 -3.17 5.43 -3.17
CA LEU A 52 -2.23 6.29 -3.91
C LEU A 52 -2.79 6.89 -5.20
N LYS A 53 -3.71 6.19 -5.88
CA LYS A 53 -4.29 6.61 -7.16
C LYS A 53 -5.63 7.32 -7.01
N SER A 54 -6.47 6.89 -6.08
CA SER A 54 -7.78 7.49 -5.86
C SER A 54 -8.07 7.70 -4.38
N ALA A 55 -8.60 8.87 -4.06
CA ALA A 55 -9.12 9.17 -2.73
C ALA A 55 -10.60 8.79 -2.56
N GLU A 56 -11.31 8.49 -3.64
CA GLU A 56 -12.79 8.36 -3.65
C GLU A 56 -13.28 6.91 -3.61
N ILE A 57 -12.40 5.97 -3.26
CA ILE A 57 -12.74 4.55 -3.21
C ILE A 57 -13.67 4.25 -2.04
N CYS A 58 -13.46 4.96 -0.94
CA CYS A 58 -14.26 4.86 0.27
C CYS A 58 -15.29 6.01 0.34
N PRO A 59 -16.45 5.80 0.98
CA PRO A 59 -17.55 6.76 0.99
C PRO A 59 -17.22 8.11 1.65
N LEU A 60 -16.31 8.16 2.63
CA LEU A 60 -15.80 9.41 3.23
C LEU A 60 -14.57 9.98 2.48
N ALA A 61 -14.29 9.45 1.29
CA ALA A 61 -13.23 9.87 0.39
C ALA A 61 -11.88 10.08 1.10
N TRP A 62 -11.31 11.28 0.98
CA TRP A 62 -9.98 11.63 1.50
C TRP A 62 -9.80 11.37 3.00
N ARG A 63 -10.87 11.46 3.81
CA ARG A 63 -10.79 11.32 5.28
C ARG A 63 -10.43 9.91 5.73
N GLU A 64 -10.83 8.88 4.98
CA GLU A 64 -10.61 7.47 5.36
C GLU A 64 -9.75 6.70 4.34
N ARG A 65 -9.31 7.38 3.28
CA ARG A 65 -8.46 6.84 2.21
C ARG A 65 -7.32 5.95 2.73
N TRP A 66 -6.62 6.38 3.79
CA TRP A 66 -5.46 5.66 4.32
C TRP A 66 -5.79 4.55 5.33
N GLU A 67 -7.01 4.56 5.86
CA GLU A 67 -7.56 3.54 6.75
C GLU A 67 -8.21 2.37 5.99
N MET A 68 -8.20 2.43 4.66
CA MET A 68 -8.56 1.31 3.80
C MET A 68 -7.69 0.08 4.09
N ARG A 69 -8.32 -1.09 4.12
CA ARG A 69 -7.71 -2.41 4.23
C ARG A 69 -8.00 -3.22 2.99
N ALA A 70 -7.02 -3.98 2.54
CA ALA A 70 -7.15 -4.82 1.35
C ALA A 70 -6.35 -6.11 1.52
N ARG A 71 -6.61 -7.09 0.66
CA ARG A 71 -5.75 -8.26 0.55
C ARG A 71 -4.37 -7.87 -0.02
N PRO A 72 -3.29 -8.58 0.35
CA PRO A 72 -3.27 -9.86 1.10
C PRO A 72 -3.28 -9.73 2.63
N PHE A 73 -3.06 -8.52 3.17
CA PHE A 73 -2.95 -8.32 4.62
C PHE A 73 -4.29 -8.34 5.37
N SER A 74 -5.39 -8.32 4.61
CA SER A 74 -6.76 -8.45 5.10
C SER A 74 -7.05 -7.42 6.18
N CYS A 75 -7.64 -7.81 7.31
CA CYS A 75 -8.07 -6.87 8.35
C CYS A 75 -6.97 -6.41 9.30
N ARG A 76 -5.73 -6.88 9.12
CA ARG A 76 -4.63 -6.67 10.08
C ARG A 76 -3.78 -5.44 9.78
N CYS A 77 -3.80 -4.97 8.54
CA CYS A 77 -2.92 -3.89 8.07
C CYS A 77 -3.74 -2.86 7.31
N SER A 78 -3.57 -1.57 7.65
CA SER A 78 -4.11 -0.47 6.85
C SER A 78 -3.14 -0.11 5.73
N SER A 79 -3.66 0.57 4.72
CA SER A 79 -2.86 1.09 3.61
C SER A 79 -1.81 2.08 4.11
N MET A 80 -2.13 2.86 5.15
CA MET A 80 -1.17 3.73 5.83
C MET A 80 0.03 2.96 6.38
N THR A 81 -0.21 1.91 7.17
CA THR A 81 0.88 1.15 7.80
C THR A 81 1.76 0.46 6.76
N PHE A 82 1.15 -0.10 5.71
CA PHE A 82 1.89 -0.74 4.63
C PHE A 82 2.80 0.26 3.89
N VAL A 83 2.25 1.40 3.46
CA VAL A 83 3.01 2.41 2.73
C VAL A 83 4.12 2.99 3.61
N SER A 84 3.86 3.28 4.87
CA SER A 84 4.87 3.78 5.81
C SER A 84 6.05 2.82 5.96
N VAL A 85 5.79 1.52 6.11
CA VAL A 85 6.85 0.51 6.23
C VAL A 85 7.65 0.40 4.92
N VAL A 86 6.98 0.37 3.77
CA VAL A 86 7.65 0.31 2.46
C VAL A 86 8.56 1.54 2.27
N VAL A 87 8.05 2.73 2.55
CA VAL A 87 8.84 3.97 2.46
C VAL A 87 10.04 3.90 3.40
N ALA A 88 9.85 3.48 4.66
CA ALA A 88 10.93 3.39 5.63
C ALA A 88 12.05 2.42 5.20
N VAL A 89 11.70 1.26 4.64
CA VAL A 89 12.68 0.29 4.13
C VAL A 89 13.46 0.89 2.95
N LEU A 90 12.77 1.50 1.99
CA LEU A 90 13.41 2.10 0.82
C LEU A 90 14.34 3.26 1.20
N THR A 91 13.91 4.14 2.12
CA THR A 91 14.74 5.25 2.61
C THR A 91 15.97 4.75 3.35
N THR A 92 15.83 3.68 4.14
CA THR A 92 16.95 3.09 4.88
C THR A 92 17.99 2.49 3.92
N LEU A 93 17.55 1.67 2.96
CA LEU A 93 18.44 1.07 1.96
C LEU A 93 19.15 2.12 1.10
N THR A 94 18.40 3.14 0.66
CA THR A 94 18.95 4.26 -0.12
C THR A 94 20.00 5.03 0.70
N SER A 95 19.73 5.29 1.97
CA SER A 95 20.68 5.98 2.85
C SER A 95 21.97 5.19 3.04
N LEU A 96 21.88 3.88 3.28
CA LEU A 96 23.05 3.01 3.40
C LEU A 96 23.86 2.97 2.10
N TYR A 97 23.19 2.90 0.95
CA TYR A 97 23.85 2.93 -0.35
C TYR A 97 24.60 4.25 -0.58
N LEU A 98 23.98 5.39 -0.26
CA LEU A 98 24.60 6.71 -0.37
C LEU A 98 25.81 6.86 0.55
N ILE A 99 25.74 6.37 1.78
CA ILE A 99 26.88 6.34 2.72
C ILE A 99 28.01 5.48 2.16
N TRP A 100 27.70 4.29 1.65
CA TRP A 100 28.72 3.41 1.06
C TRP A 100 29.37 4.05 -0.17
N ALA A 101 28.57 4.64 -1.07
CA ALA A 101 29.04 5.32 -2.27
C ALA A 101 29.93 6.52 -1.92
N SER A 102 29.53 7.34 -0.94
CA SER A 102 30.32 8.50 -0.50
C SER A 102 31.68 8.09 0.08
N ILE A 103 31.72 7.03 0.90
CA ILE A 103 32.98 6.49 1.44
C ILE A 103 33.88 5.98 0.30
N ARG A 104 33.32 5.29 -0.70
CA ARG A 104 34.08 4.76 -1.84
C ARG A 104 34.66 5.88 -2.69
N ILE A 105 33.87 6.92 -2.95
CA ILE A 105 34.31 8.11 -3.69
C ILE A 105 35.41 8.84 -2.91
N ALA A 106 35.23 9.07 -1.60
CA ALA A 106 36.22 9.72 -0.76
C ALA A 106 37.55 8.96 -0.72
N ARG A 107 37.51 7.62 -0.58
CA ARG A 107 38.70 6.76 -0.62
C ARG A 107 39.36 6.72 -1.99
N TRP A 108 38.59 6.75 -3.08
CA TRP A 108 39.14 6.84 -4.43
C TRP A 108 39.83 8.18 -4.66
N ALA A 109 39.19 9.28 -4.27
CA ALA A 109 39.76 10.62 -4.34
C ALA A 109 41.06 10.67 -3.52
N GLY A 110 41.05 10.28 -2.24
CA GLY A 110 42.24 10.30 -1.39
C GLY A 110 43.42 9.49 -1.96
N ARG A 111 43.16 8.34 -2.59
CA ARG A 111 44.20 7.56 -3.29
C ARG A 111 44.73 8.26 -4.55
N LYS A 112 43.88 8.96 -5.29
CA LYS A 112 44.27 9.72 -6.48
C LYS A 112 45.09 10.96 -6.12
N TRP A 113 44.72 11.64 -5.03
CA TRP A 113 45.43 12.79 -4.50
C TRP A 113 46.81 12.43 -3.95
N ARG A 114 46.99 11.28 -3.29
CA ARG A 114 48.32 10.83 -2.80
C ARG A 114 49.28 10.35 -3.90
N LYS A 115 48.80 10.13 -5.14
CA LYS A 115 49.63 9.70 -6.28
C LYS A 115 50.10 10.86 -7.15
N ARG A 116 49.59 12.07 -6.93
CA ARG A 116 50.12 13.31 -7.50
C ARG A 116 51.07 13.94 -6.50
#